data_AF-A0A2S1QVL5-F1
#
_entry.id   AF-A0A2S1QVL5-F1
#
_cell.length_a   1.000
_cell.length_b   1.000
_cell.length_c   1.000
_cell.angle_alpha   90.00
_cell.angle_beta   90.00
_cell.angle_gamma   90.00
#
_symmetry.space_group_name_H-M   'P 1'
#
loop_
_entity.id
_entity.type
_entity.pdbx_description
1 polymer ?
#
loop_
_entity_poly.entity_id
_entity_poly.type
_entity_poly.pdbx_seq_one_letter_code
_entity_poly.pdbx_strand_id
1 'polypeptide(L)'
;MKTFFLLIITLCFAANSYCQASNDNYILSIKKGKEVIERGKVFWVIPVTLTNSSKDTLKYYSMSCSWQDFYDVDNLNLHVEEVPCDKNVPEILQLAPGKRKNVILRLEFTGNSSKINFRVGLNLIHYSGKWMHGWDLPHSPKNMIWSNQIRMEREKE
;
A
#
# COMPACT_ATOMS: atom_id res chain seq x y z
N MET A 1 43.17 -11.82 52.92
CA MET A 1 43.44 -10.51 52.28
C MET A 1 43.76 -10.76 50.82
N LYS A 2 43.00 -10.12 49.90
CA LYS A 2 43.29 -9.91 48.45
C LYS A 2 43.17 -11.15 47.52
N THR A 3 42.49 -11.15 46.38
CA THR A 3 41.57 -10.21 45.72
C THR A 3 40.81 -11.03 44.66
N PHE A 4 39.48 -10.90 44.59
CA PHE A 4 38.65 -11.49 43.55
C PHE A 4 38.84 -10.71 42.23
N PHE A 5 39.29 -11.36 41.15
CA PHE A 5 39.27 -10.77 39.81
C PHE A 5 37.97 -11.17 39.11
N LEU A 6 37.04 -10.23 39.00
CA LEU A 6 35.79 -10.40 38.25
C LEU A 6 36.03 -9.85 36.83
N LEU A 7 36.05 -10.75 35.85
CA LEU A 7 36.26 -10.44 34.44
C LEU A 7 34.90 -10.14 33.81
N ILE A 8 34.55 -8.86 33.69
CA ILE A 8 33.30 -8.42 33.04
C ILE A 8 33.55 -8.37 31.53
N ILE A 9 33.04 -9.37 30.82
CA ILE A 9 32.97 -9.38 29.36
C ILE A 9 31.74 -8.55 28.95
N THR A 10 31.96 -7.30 28.58
CA THR A 10 30.93 -6.43 27.98
C THR A 10 30.65 -6.88 26.55
N LEU A 11 29.54 -7.59 26.34
CA LEU A 11 28.94 -7.81 25.03
C LEU A 11 28.39 -6.47 24.51
N CYS A 12 29.13 -5.83 23.60
CA CYS A 12 28.57 -4.78 22.75
C CYS A 12 27.65 -5.42 21.72
N PHE A 13 26.38 -5.62 22.08
CA PHE A 13 25.33 -5.75 21.07
C PHE A 13 25.21 -4.41 20.35
N ALA A 14 25.92 -4.25 19.24
CA ALA A 14 25.60 -3.24 18.25
C ALA A 14 24.20 -3.56 17.72
N ALA A 15 23.19 -2.96 18.34
CA ALA A 15 21.87 -2.85 17.75
C ALA A 15 22.04 -2.02 16.48
N ASN A 16 22.28 -2.70 15.35
CA ASN A 16 22.03 -2.12 14.04
C ASN A 16 20.53 -1.89 13.98
N SER A 17 20.08 -0.74 14.47
CA SER A 17 18.78 -0.19 14.12
C SER A 17 18.80 -0.01 12.61
N TYR A 18 18.28 -1.02 11.91
CA TYR A 18 18.01 -0.95 10.49
C TYR A 18 16.88 0.07 10.33
N CYS A 19 17.24 1.35 10.30
CA CYS A 19 16.33 2.41 9.90
C CYS A 19 16.12 2.18 8.40
N GLN A 20 15.10 1.40 8.04
CA GLN A 20 14.60 1.39 6.68
C GLN A 20 14.20 2.83 6.38
N ALA A 21 15.03 3.53 5.59
CA ALA A 21 14.66 4.83 5.06
C ALA A 21 13.33 4.66 4.33
N SER A 22 12.24 5.14 4.93
CA SER A 22 11.00 5.30 4.19
C SER A 22 11.29 6.25 3.04
N ASN A 23 10.81 5.90 1.85
CA ASN A 23 10.89 6.80 0.71
C ASN A 23 9.91 7.95 0.95
N ASP A 24 10.35 8.99 1.66
CA ASP A 24 9.52 10.11 2.14
C ASP A 24 8.93 10.97 1.00
N ASN A 25 9.31 10.69 -0.25
CA ASN A 25 8.85 11.41 -1.43
C ASN A 25 7.36 11.20 -1.71
N TYR A 26 6.80 10.05 -1.33
CA TYR A 26 5.42 9.69 -1.65
C TYR A 26 4.74 9.05 -0.45
N ILE A 27 3.57 9.59 -0.09
CA ILE A 27 2.81 9.12 1.06
C ILE A 27 1.50 8.52 0.56
N LEU A 28 1.31 7.22 0.80
CA LEU A 28 0.02 6.59 0.67
C LEU A 28 -0.71 6.66 2.01
N SER A 29 -1.99 7.02 1.99
CA SER A 29 -2.81 7.05 3.20
C SER A 29 -4.20 6.52 2.92
N ILE A 30 -4.77 5.85 3.91
CA ILE A 30 -6.14 5.33 3.86
C ILE A 30 -6.95 5.83 5.04
N LYS A 31 -8.24 6.01 4.81
CA LYS A 31 -9.22 6.33 5.85
C LYS A 31 -10.19 5.18 6.02
N LYS A 32 -10.86 5.13 7.18
CA LYS A 32 -11.98 4.21 7.37
C LYS A 32 -13.02 4.46 6.28
N GLY A 33 -13.42 3.36 5.64
CA GLY A 33 -14.44 3.35 4.62
C GLY A 33 -15.82 3.07 5.19
N LYS A 34 -16.70 2.61 4.31
CA LYS A 34 -18.02 2.07 4.67
C LYS A 34 -18.11 0.61 4.27
N GLU A 35 -18.95 -0.15 4.96
CA GLU A 35 -19.35 -1.47 4.52
C GLU A 35 -20.48 -1.36 3.48
N VAL A 36 -20.43 -2.22 2.47
CA VAL A 36 -21.49 -2.37 1.47
C VAL A 36 -21.69 -3.86 1.24
N ILE A 37 -22.96 -4.29 1.29
CA ILE A 37 -23.35 -5.67 0.99
C ILE A 37 -23.97 -5.71 -0.40
N GLU A 38 -23.39 -6.47 -1.31
CA GLU A 38 -23.84 -6.61 -2.69
C GLU A 38 -23.86 -8.08 -3.08
N ARG A 39 -25.03 -8.59 -3.49
CA ARG A 39 -25.19 -9.99 -3.93
C ARG A 39 -24.68 -11.02 -2.91
N GLY A 40 -24.86 -10.73 -1.62
CA GLY A 40 -24.40 -11.59 -0.51
C GLY A 40 -22.90 -11.52 -0.21
N LYS A 41 -22.14 -10.69 -0.93
CA LYS A 41 -20.73 -10.39 -0.65
C LYS A 41 -20.61 -9.10 0.13
N VAL A 42 -19.54 -8.99 0.91
CA VAL A 42 -19.26 -7.82 1.74
C VAL A 42 -18.04 -7.12 1.20
N PHE A 43 -18.20 -5.82 0.98
CA PHE A 43 -17.16 -4.94 0.48
C PHE A 43 -16.89 -3.82 1.48
N TRP A 44 -15.61 -3.58 1.75
CA TRP A 44 -15.18 -2.35 2.40
C TRP A 44 -14.72 -1.36 1.35
N VAL A 45 -15.43 -0.23 1.26
CA VAL A 45 -15.18 0.82 0.28
C VAL A 45 -14.22 1.84 0.91
N ILE A 46 -12.92 1.68 0.64
CA ILE A 46 -11.81 2.38 1.32
C ILE A 46 -11.33 3.57 0.48
N PRO A 47 -11.41 4.81 1.00
CA PRO A 47 -10.76 5.96 0.40
C PRO A 47 -9.24 5.86 0.55
N VAL A 48 -8.53 5.97 -0.57
CA VAL A 48 -7.07 5.95 -0.64
C VAL A 48 -6.56 7.26 -1.24
N THR A 49 -5.53 7.83 -0.64
CA THR A 49 -4.90 9.08 -1.08
C THR A 49 -3.40 8.87 -1.27
N LEU A 50 -2.92 9.04 -2.50
CA LEU A 50 -1.51 9.18 -2.82
C LEU A 50 -1.14 10.67 -2.80
N THR A 51 -0.14 11.04 -2.01
CA THR A 51 0.40 12.40 -1.93
C THR A 51 1.83 12.43 -2.46
N ASN A 52 2.12 13.38 -3.35
CA ASN A 52 3.48 13.67 -3.76
C ASN A 52 4.09 14.71 -2.80
N SER A 53 4.94 14.24 -1.89
CA SER A 53 5.68 15.06 -0.92
C SER A 53 7.06 15.49 -1.44
N SER A 54 7.47 15.00 -2.62
CA SER A 54 8.72 15.40 -3.27
C SER A 54 8.62 16.81 -3.88
N LYS A 55 9.77 17.33 -4.32
CA LYS A 55 9.87 18.63 -5.02
C LYS A 55 9.60 18.52 -6.52
N ASP A 56 9.52 17.31 -7.06
CA ASP A 56 9.39 17.04 -8.50
C ASP A 56 8.02 16.46 -8.85
N THR A 57 7.59 16.61 -10.10
CA THR A 57 6.37 15.96 -10.59
C THR A 57 6.59 14.46 -10.68
N LEU A 58 5.79 13.68 -9.95
CA LEU A 58 5.72 12.25 -10.09
C LEU A 58 5.05 11.90 -11.42
N LYS A 59 5.71 11.09 -12.24
CA LYS A 59 5.13 10.42 -13.40
C LYS A 59 5.17 8.92 -13.16
N TYR A 60 4.04 8.24 -13.27
CA TYR A 60 3.93 6.82 -12.94
C TYR A 60 2.96 6.09 -13.85
N TYR A 61 3.17 4.80 -14.02
CA TYR A 61 2.28 3.96 -14.82
C TYR A 61 0.99 3.65 -14.06
N SER A 62 -0.09 3.55 -14.82
CA SER A 62 -1.38 3.04 -14.39
C SER A 62 -2.08 2.41 -15.59
N MET A 63 -3.34 2.06 -15.40
CA MET A 63 -4.21 1.47 -16.42
C MET A 63 -5.52 2.26 -16.43
N SER A 64 -6.07 2.52 -17.62
CA SER A 64 -7.31 3.30 -17.76
C SER A 64 -8.51 2.67 -17.04
N CYS A 65 -8.50 1.34 -16.87
CA CYS A 65 -9.55 0.63 -16.16
C CYS A 65 -9.02 -0.19 -14.99
N SER A 66 -7.99 -1.01 -15.18
CA SER A 66 -7.50 -1.92 -14.14
C SER A 66 -6.43 -1.29 -13.23
N TRP A 67 -6.61 0.00 -12.91
CA TRP A 67 -5.69 0.72 -12.04
C TRP A 67 -5.62 0.11 -10.63
N GLN A 68 -6.65 -0.64 -10.20
CA GLN A 68 -6.67 -1.35 -8.93
C GLN A 68 -5.61 -2.46 -8.84
N ASP A 69 -5.13 -3.00 -9.97
CA ASP A 69 -4.14 -4.08 -10.03
C ASP A 69 -2.75 -3.63 -9.49
N PHE A 70 -2.57 -2.32 -9.32
CA PHE A 70 -1.37 -1.74 -8.70
C PHE A 70 -1.48 -1.71 -7.17
N TYR A 71 -2.60 -2.10 -6.58
CA TYR A 71 -2.84 -2.04 -5.15
C TYR A 71 -2.88 -3.43 -4.52
N ASP A 72 -2.35 -3.52 -3.31
CA ASP A 72 -2.37 -4.73 -2.48
C ASP A 72 -2.96 -4.44 -1.10
N VAL A 73 -3.29 -5.52 -0.38
CA VAL A 73 -3.68 -5.47 1.02
C VAL A 73 -2.84 -6.48 1.80
N ASP A 74 -2.35 -6.11 2.98
CA ASP A 74 -1.51 -7.00 3.80
C ASP A 74 -2.32 -7.94 4.72
N ASN A 75 -3.59 -8.17 4.39
CA ASN A 75 -4.47 -9.05 5.14
C ASN A 75 -5.10 -10.11 4.23
N LEU A 76 -4.92 -11.39 4.57
CA LEU A 76 -5.37 -12.52 3.78
C LEU A 76 -6.90 -12.67 3.65
N ASN A 77 -7.68 -11.94 4.46
CA ASN A 77 -9.14 -11.96 4.39
C ASN A 77 -9.71 -10.81 3.55
N LEU A 78 -8.84 -10.03 2.90
CA LEU A 78 -9.20 -8.90 2.07
C LEU A 78 -8.57 -9.05 0.69
N HIS A 79 -9.39 -8.85 -0.34
CA HIS A 79 -8.93 -8.84 -1.72
C HIS A 79 -9.37 -7.53 -2.37
N VAL A 80 -8.48 -6.92 -3.16
CA VAL A 80 -8.89 -5.79 -4.00
C VAL A 80 -9.85 -6.34 -5.07
N GLU A 81 -11.05 -5.78 -5.14
CA GLU A 81 -12.05 -6.18 -6.13
C GLU A 81 -11.56 -5.84 -7.53
N GLU A 82 -11.49 -6.84 -8.40
CA GLU A 82 -11.25 -6.65 -9.81
C GLU A 82 -12.53 -6.13 -10.49
N VAL A 83 -12.43 -4.99 -11.17
CA VAL A 83 -13.53 -4.43 -11.94
C VAL A 83 -13.38 -4.82 -13.41
N PRO A 84 -14.31 -5.60 -13.98
CA PRO A 84 -14.24 -5.97 -15.38
C PRO A 84 -14.46 -4.74 -16.28
N CYS A 85 -13.78 -4.71 -17.42
CA CYS A 85 -13.97 -3.68 -18.42
C CYS A 85 -13.58 -4.13 -19.82
N ASP A 86 -14.27 -3.54 -20.80
CA ASP A 86 -14.12 -3.90 -22.21
C ASP A 86 -12.82 -3.37 -22.81
N LYS A 87 -12.33 -2.22 -22.32
CA LYS A 87 -11.12 -1.56 -22.79
C LYS A 87 -10.25 -1.19 -21.61
N ASN A 88 -9.01 -1.66 -21.66
CA ASN A 88 -7.98 -1.35 -20.71
C ASN A 88 -6.72 -1.04 -21.50
N VAL A 89 -6.09 0.10 -21.25
CA VAL A 89 -4.86 0.53 -21.93
C VAL A 89 -3.91 1.15 -20.90
N PRO A 90 -2.58 0.96 -21.05
CA PRO A 90 -1.60 1.62 -20.21
C PRO A 90 -1.69 3.14 -20.29
N GLU A 91 -1.57 3.78 -19.14
CA GLU A 91 -1.58 5.25 -19.03
C GLU A 91 -0.43 5.73 -18.16
N ILE A 92 -0.01 6.98 -18.42
CA ILE A 92 0.99 7.67 -17.60
C ILE A 92 0.27 8.77 -16.84
N LEU A 93 0.17 8.61 -15.53
CA LEU A 93 -0.40 9.60 -14.64
C LEU A 93 0.69 10.56 -14.16
N GLN A 94 0.29 11.81 -13.93
CA GLN A 94 1.17 12.84 -13.39
C GLN A 94 0.59 13.41 -12.10
N LEU A 95 1.44 13.57 -11.09
CA LEU A 95 1.08 14.17 -9.81
C LEU A 95 2.12 15.22 -9.45
N ALA A 96 1.75 16.49 -9.57
CA ALA A 96 2.65 17.61 -9.27
C ALA A 96 3.05 17.66 -7.78
N PRO A 97 4.16 18.36 -7.42
CA PRO A 97 4.60 18.53 -6.05
C PRO A 97 3.49 19.06 -5.12
N GLY A 98 3.37 18.47 -3.93
CA GLY A 98 2.35 18.80 -2.93
C GLY A 98 0.91 18.44 -3.32
N LYS A 99 0.67 17.85 -4.49
CA LYS A 99 -0.66 17.44 -4.93
C LYS A 99 -1.01 16.03 -4.46
N ARG A 100 -2.31 15.75 -4.49
CA ARG A 100 -2.91 14.50 -4.04
C ARG A 100 -3.76 13.89 -5.13
N LYS A 101 -3.71 12.57 -5.26
CA LYS A 101 -4.63 11.76 -6.07
C LYS A 101 -5.44 10.89 -5.12
N ASN A 102 -6.77 10.95 -5.27
CA ASN A 102 -7.69 10.12 -4.50
C ASN A 102 -8.26 9.04 -5.41
N VAL A 103 -8.35 7.82 -4.87
CA VAL A 103 -9.08 6.70 -5.48
C VAL A 103 -9.92 6.02 -4.41
N ILE A 104 -10.90 5.23 -4.84
CA ILE A 104 -11.74 4.44 -3.94
C ILE A 104 -11.48 2.98 -4.26
N LEU A 105 -10.85 2.26 -3.34
CA LEU A 105 -10.71 0.81 -3.46
C LEU A 105 -11.94 0.12 -2.88
N ARG A 106 -12.38 -0.93 -3.54
CA ARG A 106 -13.36 -1.87 -3.00
C ARG A 106 -12.61 -3.12 -2.58
N LEU A 107 -12.69 -3.46 -1.30
CA LEU A 107 -12.03 -4.63 -0.75
C LEU A 107 -13.08 -5.69 -0.44
N GLU A 108 -13.07 -6.81 -1.16
CA GLU A 108 -13.91 -7.96 -0.84
C GLU A 108 -13.41 -8.59 0.46
N PHE A 109 -14.32 -8.73 1.42
CA PHE A 109 -14.05 -9.35 2.71
C PHE A 109 -14.51 -10.80 2.70
N THR A 110 -13.57 -11.72 2.94
CA THR A 110 -13.79 -13.18 2.91
C THR A 110 -13.57 -13.85 4.27
N GLY A 111 -13.28 -13.06 5.31
CA GLY A 111 -12.96 -13.57 6.64
C GLY A 111 -14.16 -13.89 7.53
N ASN A 112 -13.89 -14.61 8.62
CA ASN A 112 -14.88 -14.83 9.69
C ASN A 112 -14.74 -13.83 10.86
N SER A 113 -13.66 -13.04 10.87
CA SER A 113 -13.42 -12.06 11.95
C SER A 113 -14.26 -10.81 11.75
N SER A 114 -15.00 -10.40 12.77
CA SER A 114 -15.74 -9.13 12.75
C SER A 114 -14.82 -7.90 12.81
N LYS A 115 -13.52 -8.06 13.06
CA LYS A 115 -12.57 -6.94 13.23
C LYS A 115 -11.25 -7.26 12.57
N ILE A 116 -10.76 -6.38 11.70
CA ILE A 116 -9.50 -6.57 10.98
C ILE A 116 -8.65 -5.29 11.00
N ASN A 117 -7.36 -5.47 11.23
CA ASN A 117 -6.34 -4.45 10.96
C ASN A 117 -5.69 -4.75 9.61
N PHE A 118 -5.47 -3.71 8.80
CA PHE A 118 -4.80 -3.84 7.51
C PHE A 118 -4.18 -2.52 7.05
N ARG A 119 -3.27 -2.62 6.10
CA ARG A 119 -2.72 -1.55 5.26
C ARG A 119 -3.03 -1.84 3.80
N VAL A 120 -3.07 -0.78 3.01
CA VAL A 120 -3.09 -0.87 1.54
C VAL A 120 -1.69 -0.54 1.03
N GLY A 121 -1.21 -1.33 0.08
CA GLY A 121 0.02 -1.08 -0.65
C GLY A 121 -0.29 -0.52 -2.04
N LEU A 122 0.57 0.37 -2.55
CA LEU A 122 0.60 0.76 -3.97
C LEU A 122 1.96 0.37 -4.56
N ASN A 123 1.96 -0.48 -5.57
CA ASN A 123 3.11 -0.74 -6.44
C ASN A 123 3.35 0.48 -7.35
N LEU A 124 4.10 1.47 -6.85
CA LEU A 124 4.33 2.71 -7.57
C LEU A 124 5.46 2.56 -8.60
N ILE A 125 5.11 2.30 -9.85
CA ILE A 125 6.07 2.14 -10.94
C ILE A 125 6.32 3.50 -11.62
N HIS A 126 7.50 4.06 -11.40
CA HIS A 126 7.91 5.33 -12.01
C HIS A 126 8.02 5.23 -13.54
N TYR A 127 7.55 6.26 -14.24
CA TYR A 127 7.74 6.40 -15.68
C TYR A 127 9.19 6.80 -15.99
N SER A 128 9.87 5.96 -16.77
CA SER A 128 11.28 6.10 -17.13
C SER A 128 11.53 6.75 -18.50
N GLY A 129 10.49 7.27 -19.16
CA GLY A 129 10.60 7.87 -20.50
C GLY A 129 10.32 6.90 -21.66
N LYS A 130 10.01 5.64 -21.38
CA LYS A 130 9.66 4.62 -22.37
C LYS A 130 8.26 4.09 -22.10
N TRP A 131 7.47 3.77 -23.13
CA TRP A 131 6.23 3.04 -22.90
C TRP A 131 6.54 1.61 -22.45
N MET A 132 5.71 1.06 -21.57
CA MET A 132 5.79 -0.36 -21.24
C MET A 132 5.41 -1.15 -22.48
N HIS A 133 6.32 -2.03 -22.92
CA HIS A 133 6.06 -2.98 -23.99
C HIS A 133 5.50 -4.26 -23.37
N GLY A 134 4.23 -4.56 -23.62
CA GLY A 134 3.54 -5.72 -23.05
C GLY A 134 2.80 -5.42 -21.75
N TRP A 135 2.04 -6.41 -21.29
CA TRP A 135 1.20 -6.38 -20.08
C TRP A 135 1.95 -6.77 -18.81
N ASP A 136 3.27 -6.96 -18.90
CA ASP A 136 4.10 -7.34 -17.75
C ASP A 136 4.28 -6.13 -16.83
N LEU A 137 3.29 -5.89 -15.97
CA LEU A 137 3.39 -4.98 -14.83
C LEU A 137 4.39 -5.60 -13.85
N PRO A 138 5.62 -5.07 -13.69
CA PRO A 138 6.55 -5.62 -12.71
C PRO A 138 5.97 -5.37 -11.32
N HIS A 139 5.35 -6.40 -10.77
CA HIS A 139 4.94 -6.42 -9.38
C HIS A 139 6.19 -6.64 -8.54
N SER A 140 6.73 -5.57 -7.96
CA SER A 140 7.97 -5.63 -7.19
C SER A 140 7.73 -5.08 -5.78
N PRO A 141 8.06 -5.84 -4.73
CA PRO A 141 8.03 -5.35 -3.35
C PRO A 141 8.88 -4.08 -3.14
N LYS A 142 9.86 -3.83 -4.01
CA LYS A 142 10.73 -2.63 -3.94
C LYS A 142 10.01 -1.34 -4.32
N ASN A 143 8.94 -1.43 -5.10
CA ASN A 143 8.14 -0.30 -5.54
C ASN A 143 6.93 -0.05 -4.62
N MET A 144 6.76 -0.91 -3.61
CA MET A 144 5.58 -0.90 -2.76
C MET A 144 5.65 0.24 -1.75
N ILE A 145 4.66 1.12 -1.78
CA ILE A 145 4.44 2.14 -0.75
C ILE A 145 3.22 1.71 0.07
N TRP A 146 3.45 1.42 1.34
CA TRP A 146 2.40 1.03 2.28
C TRP A 146 1.74 2.24 2.92
N SER A 147 0.43 2.17 3.11
CA SER A 147 -0.34 3.15 3.85
C SER A 147 -0.14 3.06 5.36
N ASN A 148 -0.73 4.02 6.08
CA ASN A 148 -1.05 3.83 7.49
C ASN A 148 -1.95 2.60 7.70
N GLN A 149 -1.83 1.96 8.87
CA GLN A 149 -2.72 0.87 9.27
C GLN A 149 -4.06 1.45 9.77
N ILE A 150 -5.16 0.82 9.39
CA ILE A 150 -6.48 1.10 9.95
C ILE A 150 -7.12 -0.18 10.51
N ARG A 151 -8.12 0.02 11.37
CA ARG A 151 -8.99 -1.04 11.89
C ARG A 151 -10.41 -0.82 11.37
N MET A 152 -10.93 -1.82 10.68
CA MET A 152 -12.33 -1.89 10.27
C MET A 152 -13.05 -2.98 11.05
N GLU A 153 -14.34 -2.79 11.27
CA GLU A 153 -15.20 -3.74 11.95
C GLU A 153 -16.47 -3.93 11.12
N ARG A 154 -16.98 -5.15 11.07
CA ARG A 154 -18.25 -5.49 10.43
C ARG A 154 -19.38 -4.73 11.10
N GLU A 155 -20.25 -4.13 10.31
CA GLU A 155 -21.51 -3.59 10.82
C GLU A 155 -22.37 -4.79 11.22
N LYS A 156 -22.87 -4.80 12.47
CA LYS A 156 -23.77 -5.86 12.92
C LYS A 156 -25.12 -5.64 12.24
N GLU A 157 -25.61 -6.66 11.55
CA GLU A 157 -27.03 -6.77 11.17
C GLU A 157 -27.93 -6.89 12.40
#